data_AF-A0AAU2XG03-F1
#
_entry.id   AF-A0AAU2XG03-F1
#
_cell.length_a   1.000
_cell.length_b   1.000
_cell.length_c   1.000
_cell.angle_alpha   90.00
_cell.angle_beta   90.00
_cell.angle_gamma   90.00
#
_symmetry.space_group_name_H-M   'P 1'
#
loop_
_entity.id
_entity.type
_entity.pdbx_description
1 polymer ?
#
loop_
_entity_poly.entity_id
_entity_poly.type
_entity_poly.pdbx_seq_one_letter_code
_entity_poly.pdbx_strand_id
1 'polypeptide(L)'
;MKMKIKSVAIAATVAGIATLGVASPAQAATGFDRCPEGRFCLFSQLNGQGTIAYFQWGAPDLRPYGVDGHAYSVWNRANRYFNVYSGYNYAPLTSNSEPGDKSNIWDWVAKQIHSVRVR
;
A
#
# COMPACT_ATOMS: atom_id res chain seq x y z
N MET A 1 -25.00 51.66 -44.93
CA MET A 1 -25.78 51.25 -43.74
C MET A 1 -25.18 51.89 -42.50
N LYS A 2 -26.02 52.52 -41.67
CA LYS A 2 -25.66 53.10 -40.37
C LYS A 2 -25.68 51.99 -39.33
N MET A 3 -24.65 51.86 -38.50
CA MET A 3 -24.83 51.30 -37.16
C MET A 3 -24.02 52.11 -36.16
N LYS A 4 -24.72 52.47 -35.09
CA LYS A 4 -24.37 53.41 -34.04
C LYS A 4 -24.36 52.57 -32.75
N ILE A 5 -23.64 53.05 -31.71
CA ILE A 5 -23.96 52.93 -30.27
C ILE A 5 -23.06 52.00 -29.39
N LYS A 6 -22.26 52.72 -28.59
CA LYS A 6 -22.03 52.71 -27.13
C LYS A 6 -21.00 51.76 -26.50
N SER A 7 -20.03 52.44 -25.88
CA SER A 7 -19.08 52.03 -24.87
C SER A 7 -19.67 51.18 -23.75
N VAL A 8 -18.90 50.18 -23.31
CA VAL A 8 -19.00 49.62 -21.97
C VAL A 8 -17.57 49.51 -21.44
N ALA A 9 -17.25 50.35 -20.46
CA ALA A 9 -16.08 50.20 -19.60
C ALA A 9 -16.45 49.23 -18.49
N ILE A 10 -15.63 48.19 -18.27
CA ILE A 10 -15.64 47.42 -17.03
C ILE A 10 -14.18 47.28 -16.59
N ALA A 11 -13.77 48.23 -15.74
CA ALA A 11 -12.64 48.04 -14.85
C ALA A 11 -13.19 47.42 -13.56
N ALA A 12 -12.73 46.21 -13.23
CA ALA A 12 -12.82 45.67 -11.88
C ALA A 12 -11.64 44.72 -11.66
N THR A 13 -10.53 45.29 -11.19
CA THR A 13 -9.41 44.57 -10.60
C THR A 13 -9.89 43.86 -9.33
N VAL A 14 -10.00 42.54 -9.37
CA VAL A 14 -10.08 41.71 -8.16
C VAL A 14 -8.69 41.16 -7.92
N ALA A 15 -7.91 41.83 -7.07
CA ALA A 15 -6.69 41.27 -6.51
C ALA A 15 -7.07 40.13 -5.56
N GLY A 16 -7.16 38.92 -6.10
CA GLY A 16 -7.30 37.71 -5.30
C GLY A 16 -5.99 37.45 -4.56
N ILE A 17 -6.00 37.62 -3.24
CA ILE A 17 -4.90 37.16 -2.38
C ILE A 17 -4.91 35.64 -2.46
N ALA A 18 -4.02 35.08 -3.29
CA ALA A 18 -3.71 33.66 -3.26
C ALA A 18 -3.06 33.37 -1.89
N THR A 19 -3.84 32.81 -0.96
CA THR A 19 -3.28 32.18 0.23
C THR A 19 -2.40 31.03 -0.25
N LEU A 20 -1.08 31.25 -0.24
CA LEU A 20 -0.10 30.20 -0.43
C LEU A 20 -0.29 29.21 0.73
N GLY A 21 -1.11 28.18 0.50
CA GLY A 21 -1.23 27.05 1.40
C GLY A 21 0.16 26.45 1.55
N VAL A 22 0.75 26.62 2.73
CA VAL A 22 2.00 25.96 3.08
C VAL A 22 1.67 24.47 3.10
N ALA A 23 1.98 23.76 2.02
CA ALA A 23 1.86 22.32 1.99
C ALA A 23 2.86 21.77 3.01
N SER A 24 2.36 21.30 4.15
CA SER A 24 3.16 20.51 5.08
C SER A 24 3.78 19.35 4.28
N PRO A 25 5.07 19.04 4.45
CA PRO A 25 5.65 17.89 3.78
C PRO A 25 4.82 16.66 4.15
N ALA A 26 4.27 15.97 3.15
CA ALA A 26 3.58 14.71 3.36
C ALA A 26 4.57 13.75 4.01
N GLN A 27 4.34 13.41 5.27
CA GLN A 27 5.18 12.46 6.00
C GLN A 27 5.10 11.14 5.24
N ALA A 28 6.23 10.67 4.70
CA ALA A 28 6.27 9.36 4.07
C ALA A 28 5.88 8.31 5.12
N ALA A 29 4.87 7.50 4.81
CA ALA A 29 4.48 6.41 5.69
C ALA A 29 5.67 5.49 5.94
N THR A 30 5.88 5.10 7.19
CA THR A 30 6.98 4.23 7.61
C THR A 30 6.45 2.94 8.22
N GLY A 31 7.32 1.94 8.35
CA GLY A 31 6.97 0.65 8.90
C GLY A 31 5.72 0.06 8.25
N PHE A 32 4.84 -0.43 9.11
CA PHE A 32 3.57 -1.01 8.70
C PHE A 32 2.68 -0.04 7.92
N ASP A 33 2.68 1.27 8.23
CA ASP A 33 1.74 2.26 7.64
C ASP A 33 1.90 2.43 6.12
N ARG A 34 2.99 1.88 5.57
CA ARG A 34 3.20 1.70 4.13
C ARG A 34 2.23 0.70 3.49
N CYS A 35 1.54 -0.14 4.27
CA CYS A 35 0.57 -1.11 3.76
C CYS A 35 -0.74 -0.41 3.38
N PRO A 36 -1.11 -0.38 2.09
CA PRO A 36 -2.33 0.29 1.66
C PRO A 36 -3.59 -0.38 2.22
N GLU A 37 -4.66 0.39 2.36
CA GLU A 37 -5.96 -0.15 2.76
C GLU A 37 -6.45 -1.22 1.77
N GLY A 38 -7.08 -2.27 2.28
CA GLY A 38 -7.60 -3.36 1.45
C GLY A 38 -6.52 -4.30 0.88
N ARG A 39 -5.27 -4.21 1.35
CA ARG A 39 -4.16 -5.07 0.89
C ARG A 39 -3.64 -5.97 2.00
N PHE A 40 -3.17 -7.14 1.60
CA PHE A 40 -2.33 -8.00 2.43
C PHE A 40 -0.86 -7.69 2.14
N CYS A 41 -0.07 -7.35 3.16
CA CYS A 41 1.31 -6.92 3.01
C CYS A 41 2.28 -7.84 3.73
N LEU A 42 3.37 -8.19 3.05
CA LEU A 42 4.54 -8.85 3.61
C LEU A 42 5.73 -7.89 3.55
N PHE A 43 6.58 -7.98 4.57
CA PHE A 43 7.74 -7.11 4.73
C PHE A 43 9.01 -7.94 4.92
N SER A 44 10.11 -7.51 4.29
CA SER A 44 11.38 -8.23 4.33
C SER A 44 12.15 -8.09 5.65
N GLN A 45 11.63 -7.27 6.58
CA GLN A 45 12.21 -7.07 7.91
C GLN A 45 11.10 -6.99 8.96
N LEU A 46 11.52 -6.97 10.23
CA LEU A 46 10.62 -6.80 11.36
C LEU A 46 9.94 -5.42 11.35
N ASN A 47 8.79 -5.33 12.00
CA ASN A 47 8.06 -4.09 12.28
C ASN A 47 7.66 -3.28 11.02
N GLY A 48 7.38 -3.98 9.90
CA GLY A 48 7.01 -3.34 8.64
C GLY A 48 8.16 -2.67 7.88
N GLN A 49 9.41 -2.98 8.24
CA GLN A 49 10.58 -2.39 7.60
C GLN A 49 11.03 -3.18 6.36
N GLY A 50 12.01 -2.62 5.64
CA GLY A 50 12.56 -3.25 4.44
C GLY A 50 11.64 -3.19 3.21
N THR A 51 11.85 -4.12 2.29
CA THR A 51 11.04 -4.28 1.08
C THR A 51 9.62 -4.65 1.48
N ILE A 52 8.64 -4.02 0.84
CA ILE A 52 7.22 -4.33 1.01
C ILE A 52 6.70 -4.99 -0.27
N ALA A 53 5.97 -6.08 -0.11
CA ALA A 53 5.13 -6.66 -1.15
C ALA A 53 3.69 -6.64 -0.67
N TYR A 54 2.75 -6.26 -1.53
CA TYR A 54 1.34 -6.21 -1.17
C TYR A 54 0.46 -6.83 -2.24
N PHE A 55 -0.59 -7.50 -1.79
CA PHE A 55 -1.41 -8.38 -2.61
C PHE A 55 -2.89 -8.07 -2.40
N GLN A 56 -3.65 -8.11 -3.48
CA GLN A 56 -5.12 -8.11 -3.40
C GLN A 56 -5.67 -9.53 -3.34
N TRP A 57 -5.05 -10.45 -4.09
CA TRP A 57 -5.51 -11.84 -4.23
C TRP A 57 -4.46 -12.87 -3.84
N GLY A 58 -3.18 -12.51 -3.93
CA GLY A 58 -2.06 -13.40 -3.65
C GLY A 58 -1.01 -13.41 -4.75
N ALA A 59 -0.03 -14.28 -4.61
CA ALA A 59 0.97 -14.61 -5.62
C ALA A 59 1.44 -16.07 -5.43
N PRO A 60 1.58 -16.85 -6.52
CA PRO A 60 2.07 -18.23 -6.47
C PRO A 60 3.59 -18.31 -6.27
N ASP A 61 4.29 -17.20 -6.42
CA ASP A 61 5.75 -17.08 -6.31
C ASP A 61 6.10 -15.68 -5.80
N LEU A 62 6.83 -15.61 -4.69
CA LEU A 62 7.20 -14.34 -4.06
C LEU A 62 8.53 -13.76 -4.55
N ARG A 63 9.32 -14.48 -5.35
CA ARG A 63 10.65 -14.04 -5.81
C ARG A 63 10.59 -12.71 -6.59
N PRO A 64 9.62 -12.48 -7.49
CA PRO A 64 9.50 -11.20 -8.19
C PRO A 64 9.22 -10.00 -7.28
N TYR A 65 8.77 -10.26 -6.05
CA TYR A 65 8.35 -9.24 -5.09
C TYR A 65 9.41 -8.94 -4.03
N GLY A 66 10.55 -9.66 -4.04
CA GLY A 66 11.66 -9.40 -3.13
C GLY A 66 11.35 -9.68 -1.66
N VAL A 67 10.43 -10.61 -1.37
CA VAL A 67 10.06 -11.07 0.00
C VAL A 67 10.09 -12.60 0.15
N ASP A 68 10.51 -13.33 -0.88
CA ASP A 68 10.56 -14.80 -0.91
C ASP A 68 11.57 -15.38 0.08
N GLY A 69 11.13 -16.21 1.01
CA GLY A 69 12.03 -16.82 2.00
C GLY A 69 12.67 -15.81 2.97
N HIS A 70 12.06 -14.63 3.13
CA HIS A 70 12.48 -13.64 4.14
C HIS A 70 11.34 -12.67 4.50
N ALA A 71 10.10 -13.15 4.59
CA ALA A 71 8.96 -12.34 5.02
C ALA A 71 8.88 -12.30 6.56
N TYR A 72 9.47 -11.27 7.17
CA TYR A 72 9.66 -11.17 8.63
C TYR A 72 8.56 -10.43 9.38
N SER A 73 7.69 -9.70 8.68
CA SER A 73 6.49 -9.15 9.29
C SER A 73 5.35 -9.04 8.28
N VAL A 74 4.13 -8.97 8.80
CA VAL A 74 2.89 -8.99 8.04
C VAL A 74 1.94 -7.91 8.52
N TRP A 75 1.18 -7.34 7.58
CA TRP A 75 -0.06 -6.64 7.90
C TRP A 75 -1.16 -7.02 6.92
N ASN A 76 -2.22 -7.65 7.42
CA ASN A 76 -3.42 -7.90 6.66
C ASN A 76 -4.43 -6.76 6.82
N ARG A 77 -4.40 -5.79 5.90
CA ARG A 77 -5.45 -4.77 5.76
C ARG A 77 -6.52 -5.16 4.74
N ALA A 78 -6.41 -6.34 4.12
CA ALA A 78 -7.49 -6.92 3.35
C ALA A 78 -8.52 -7.47 4.35
N ASN A 79 -9.79 -7.07 4.22
CA ASN A 79 -10.87 -7.53 5.09
C ASN A 79 -11.24 -9.01 4.81
N ARG A 80 -10.24 -9.88 4.62
CA ARG A 80 -10.30 -11.28 4.14
C ARG A 80 -9.13 -12.06 4.73
N TYR A 81 -9.30 -13.37 4.83
CA TYR A 81 -8.22 -14.27 5.24
C TYR A 81 -7.21 -14.47 4.10
N PHE A 82 -5.94 -14.54 4.45
CA PHE A 82 -4.86 -14.92 3.54
C PHE A 82 -4.20 -16.20 4.02
N ASN A 83 -4.11 -17.20 3.16
CA ASN A 83 -3.28 -18.36 3.38
C ASN A 83 -1.83 -18.03 3.05
N VAL A 84 -0.93 -18.46 3.93
CA VAL A 84 0.52 -18.37 3.78
C VAL A 84 1.07 -19.77 3.59
N TYR A 85 1.91 -19.95 2.58
CA TYR A 85 2.39 -21.26 2.14
C TYR A 85 3.91 -21.34 2.17
N SER A 86 4.42 -22.49 2.60
CA SER A 86 5.85 -22.74 2.70
C SER A 86 6.47 -23.30 1.43
N GLY A 87 5.75 -23.22 0.32
CA GLY A 87 6.24 -23.58 -1.00
C GLY A 87 5.52 -22.77 -2.08
N TYR A 88 6.01 -22.92 -3.31
CA TYR A 88 5.45 -22.26 -4.48
C TYR A 88 4.10 -22.86 -4.86
N ASN A 89 3.29 -22.11 -5.62
CA ASN A 89 2.00 -22.56 -6.15
C ASN A 89 1.00 -23.01 -5.06
N TYR A 90 1.02 -22.36 -3.90
CA TYR A 90 0.03 -22.53 -2.82
C TYR A 90 0.07 -23.89 -2.11
N ALA A 91 1.26 -24.47 -1.93
CA ALA A 91 1.44 -25.67 -1.13
C ALA A 91 2.87 -25.79 -0.55
N PRO A 92 3.05 -26.36 0.66
CA PRO A 92 2.00 -26.74 1.61
C PRO A 92 1.52 -25.51 2.42
N LEU A 93 0.32 -25.61 3.00
CA LEU A 93 -0.24 -24.55 3.85
C LEU A 93 0.54 -24.48 5.17
N THR A 94 1.01 -23.29 5.53
CA THR A 94 1.74 -23.04 6.77
C THR A 94 0.85 -22.42 7.82
N SER A 95 0.15 -21.35 7.45
CA SER A 95 -0.68 -20.58 8.38
C SER A 95 -1.75 -19.79 7.64
N ASN A 96 -2.70 -19.25 8.40
CA ASN A 96 -3.67 -18.27 7.93
C ASN A 96 -3.34 -16.94 8.59
N SER A 97 -3.49 -15.86 7.85
CA SER A 97 -3.52 -14.51 8.37
C SER A 97 -4.96 -14.00 8.36
N GLU A 98 -5.44 -13.61 9.52
CA GLU A 98 -6.78 -13.07 9.76
C GLU A 98 -6.89 -11.61 9.30
N PRO A 99 -8.10 -11.13 8.97
CA PRO A 99 -8.31 -9.71 8.74
C PRO A 99 -7.85 -8.88 9.94
N GLY A 100 -6.98 -7.89 9.71
CA GLY A 100 -6.44 -7.02 10.76
C GLY A 100 -5.15 -7.52 11.40
N ASP A 101 -4.66 -8.71 11.07
CA ASP A 101 -3.39 -9.23 11.57
C ASP A 101 -2.24 -8.26 11.32
N LYS A 102 -1.50 -7.93 12.36
CA LYS A 102 -0.32 -7.05 12.29
C LYS A 102 0.73 -7.55 13.27
N SER A 103 1.77 -8.21 12.78
CA SER A 103 2.73 -8.89 13.65
C SER A 103 4.08 -9.16 12.97
N ASN A 104 5.06 -9.54 13.79
CA ASN A 104 6.31 -10.11 13.34
C ASN A 104 6.19 -11.63 13.22
N ILE A 105 6.86 -12.18 12.22
CA ILE A 105 6.89 -13.61 11.92
C ILE A 105 8.18 -14.18 12.53
N TRP A 106 8.07 -15.35 13.17
CA TRP A 106 9.24 -16.04 13.72
C TRP A 106 10.22 -16.41 12.61
N ASP A 107 11.53 -16.31 12.88
CA ASP A 107 12.58 -16.42 11.86
C ASP A 107 12.49 -17.69 11.00
N TRP A 108 12.24 -18.85 11.62
CA TRP A 108 12.16 -20.11 10.88
C TRP A 108 10.93 -20.19 9.96
N VAL A 109 9.83 -19.50 10.29
CA VAL A 109 8.65 -19.39 9.43
C VAL A 109 8.91 -18.38 8.32
N ALA A 110 9.47 -17.22 8.66
CA ALA A 110 9.76 -16.13 7.72
C ALA A 110 10.60 -16.60 6.53
N LYS A 111 11.53 -17.52 6.80
CA LYS A 111 12.44 -18.12 5.81
C LYS A 111 11.81 -19.14 4.87
N GLN A 112 10.57 -19.52 5.12
CA GLN A 112 9.90 -20.57 4.37
C GLN A 112 8.75 -20.03 3.52
N ILE A 113 8.37 -18.76 3.65
CA ILE A 113 7.19 -18.23 2.94
C ILE A 113 7.52 -17.98 1.46
N HIS A 114 6.82 -18.69 0.57
CA HIS A 114 7.08 -18.68 -0.89
C HIS A 114 5.86 -18.34 -1.75
N SER A 115 4.65 -18.49 -1.21
CA SER A 115 3.42 -18.07 -1.88
C SER A 115 2.34 -17.68 -0.88
N VAL A 116 1.38 -16.87 -1.33
CA VAL A 116 0.24 -16.42 -0.53
C VAL A 116 -1.01 -16.34 -1.40
N ARG A 117 -2.19 -16.61 -0.82
CA ARG A 117 -3.47 -16.52 -1.55
C ARG A 117 -4.59 -16.12 -0.62
N VAL A 118 -5.54 -15.34 -1.12
CA VAL A 118 -6.84 -15.20 -0.47
C VAL A 118 -7.45 -16.59 -0.26
N ARG A 119 -8.08 -16.79 0.90
CA ARG A 119 -8.83 -18.01 1.19
C ARG A 119 -10.19 -18.01 0.52
#